data_AF-A0A0S8CT37-F1
#
_entry.id   AF-A0A0S8CT37-F1
#
_cell.length_a   1.000
_cell.length_b   1.000
_cell.length_c   1.000
_cell.angle_alpha   90.00
_cell.angle_beta   90.00
_cell.angle_gamma   90.00
#
_symmetry.space_group_name_H-M   'P 1'
#
loop_
_entity.id
_entity.type
_entity.pdbx_description
1 polymer ?
#
loop_
_entity_poly.entity_id
_entity_poly.type
_entity_poly.pdbx_seq_one_letter_code
_entity_poly.pdbx_strand_id
1 'polypeptide(L)' 'MTMSWRELNSILADLNEETILNMLNEERAGERRATVLVRLHQRYTILRAARERSELLEGITFPKVAALV' A
#
# COMPACT_ATOMS: atom_id res chain seq x y z
N MET A 1 -4.36 -6.69 -17.87
CA MET A 1 -4.78 -7.41 -16.66
C MET A 1 -6.28 -7.62 -16.78
N THR A 2 -6.75 -8.83 -17.11
CA THR A 2 -8.17 -9.09 -17.47
C THR A 2 -9.13 -9.21 -16.27
N MET A 3 -8.64 -8.98 -15.05
CA MET A 3 -9.44 -9.07 -13.82
C MET A 3 -10.45 -7.92 -13.72
N SER A 4 -11.66 -8.22 -13.26
CA SER A 4 -12.67 -7.20 -12.97
C SER A 4 -12.31 -6.39 -11.71
N TRP A 5 -12.88 -5.19 -11.58
CA TRP A 5 -12.68 -4.36 -10.40
C TRP A 5 -12.97 -5.13 -9.09
N ARG A 6 -14.04 -5.96 -9.07
CA ARG A 6 -14.51 -6.62 -7.83
C ARG A 6 -13.52 -7.64 -7.33
N GLU A 7 -12.97 -8.39 -8.25
CA GLU A 7 -11.94 -9.38 -7.96
C GLU A 7 -10.68 -8.70 -7.45
N LEU A 8 -10.22 -7.63 -8.12
CA LEU A 8 -9.05 -6.85 -7.66
C LEU A 8 -9.24 -6.33 -6.23
N ASN A 9 -10.41 -5.79 -5.94
CA ASN A 9 -10.70 -5.23 -4.62
C ASN A 9 -10.86 -6.28 -3.52
N SER A 10 -11.24 -7.51 -3.87
CA SER A 10 -11.30 -8.62 -2.91
C SER A 10 -9.91 -9.09 -2.47
N ILE A 11 -8.89 -8.98 -3.32
CA ILE A 11 -7.52 -9.43 -3.04
C ILE A 11 -6.59 -8.29 -2.57
N LEU A 12 -6.93 -7.03 -2.87
CA LEU A 12 -6.11 -5.84 -2.63
C LEU A 12 -5.63 -5.69 -1.17
N ALA A 13 -6.42 -6.19 -0.21
CA ALA A 13 -6.09 -6.15 1.21
C ALA A 13 -4.96 -7.12 1.60
N ASP A 14 -4.79 -8.22 0.86
CA ASP A 14 -3.85 -9.29 1.19
C ASP A 14 -2.51 -9.13 0.47
N LEU A 15 -2.43 -8.22 -0.51
CA LEU A 15 -1.22 -7.97 -1.28
C LEU A 15 -0.22 -7.07 -0.54
N ASN A 16 1.06 -7.36 -0.74
CA ASN A 16 2.19 -6.59 -0.20
C ASN A 16 2.57 -5.39 -1.08
N GLU A 17 3.45 -4.51 -0.57
CA GLU A 17 3.83 -3.25 -1.22
C GLU A 17 4.41 -3.46 -2.63
N GLU A 18 5.32 -4.44 -2.77
CA GLU A 18 5.98 -4.76 -4.03
C GLU A 18 4.99 -5.25 -5.09
N THR A 19 4.09 -6.17 -4.72
CA THR A 19 3.09 -6.71 -5.64
C THR A 19 2.16 -5.61 -6.14
N ILE A 20 1.71 -4.72 -5.25
CA ILE A 20 0.87 -3.58 -5.64
C ILE A 20 1.62 -2.63 -6.58
N LEU A 21 2.91 -2.38 -6.34
CA LEU A 21 3.73 -1.53 -7.21
C LEU A 21 3.89 -2.15 -8.60
N ASN A 22 4.12 -3.46 -8.69
CA ASN A 22 4.21 -4.17 -9.96
C ASN A 22 2.90 -4.08 -10.73
N MET A 23 1.76 -4.35 -10.08
CA MET A 23 0.43 -4.23 -10.69
C MET A 23 0.14 -2.79 -11.14
N LEU A 24 0.57 -1.78 -10.37
CA LEU A 24 0.43 -0.37 -10.75
C LEU A 24 1.21 -0.05 -12.03
N ASN A 25 2.45 -0.54 -12.14
CA ASN A 25 3.29 -0.35 -13.31
C ASN A 25 2.74 -1.07 -14.54
N GLU A 26 2.26 -2.31 -14.37
CA GLU A 26 1.59 -3.08 -15.42
C GLU A 26 0.32 -2.38 -15.93
N GLU A 27 -0.53 -1.89 -15.02
CA GLU A 27 -1.74 -1.18 -15.40
C GLU A 27 -1.41 0.15 -16.12
N ARG A 28 -0.36 0.85 -15.69
CA ARG A 28 0.10 2.09 -16.32
C ARG A 28 0.70 1.85 -17.71
N ALA A 29 1.38 0.73 -17.91
CA ALA A 29 1.94 0.34 -19.19
C ALA A 29 0.86 -0.21 -20.15
N GLY A 30 -0.14 -0.92 -19.63
CA GLY A 30 -1.19 -1.61 -20.37
C GLY A 30 -2.49 -0.82 -20.49
N GLU A 31 -3.55 -1.31 -19.84
CA GLU A 31 -4.94 -0.87 -20.06
C GLU A 31 -5.24 0.54 -19.53
N ARG A 32 -4.44 1.07 -18.61
CA ARG A 32 -4.52 2.45 -18.10
C ARG A 32 -5.90 2.82 -17.56
N ARG A 33 -6.60 1.87 -16.93
CA ARG A 33 -7.92 2.12 -16.35
C ARG A 33 -7.76 3.06 -15.15
N ALA A 34 -8.23 4.30 -15.30
CA ALA A 34 -8.03 5.35 -14.30
C ALA A 34 -8.47 4.95 -12.89
N THR A 35 -9.63 4.31 -12.76
CA THR A 35 -10.15 3.85 -11.46
C THR A 35 -9.23 2.81 -10.81
N VAL A 36 -8.65 1.91 -11.61
CA VAL A 36 -7.74 0.87 -11.12
C VAL A 36 -6.41 1.49 -10.70
N LEU A 37 -5.86 2.39 -11.52
CA LEU A 37 -4.63 3.12 -11.19
C LEU A 37 -4.75 3.90 -9.87
N VAL A 38 -5.85 4.63 -9.68
CA VAL A 38 -6.09 5.38 -8.44
C VAL A 38 -6.15 4.45 -7.23
N ARG A 39 -6.84 3.31 -7.33
CA ARG A 39 -6.95 2.35 -6.22
C ARG A 39 -5.62 1.67 -5.89
N LEU A 40 -4.89 1.21 -6.90
CA LEU A 40 -3.56 0.62 -6.72
C LEU A 40 -2.60 1.64 -6.09
N HIS A 41 -2.61 2.88 -6.57
CA HIS A 41 -1.80 3.94 -5.98
C HIS A 41 -2.19 4.21 -4.52
N GLN A 42 -3.49 4.33 -4.21
CA GLN A 42 -3.95 4.55 -2.83
C GLN A 42 -3.43 3.45 -1.90
N ARG A 43 -3.56 2.18 -2.29
CA ARG A 43 -3.07 1.04 -1.51
C ARG A 43 -1.55 1.08 -1.35
N TYR A 44 -0.82 1.34 -2.43
CA TYR A 44 0.64 1.46 -2.42
C TYR A 44 1.10 2.53 -1.43
N THR A 45 0.50 3.72 -1.47
CA THR A 45 0.86 4.82 -0.57
C THR A 45 0.66 4.47 0.90
N ILE A 46 -0.42 3.77 1.25
CA ILE A 46 -0.68 3.33 2.63
C ILE A 46 0.40 2.35 3.10
N LEU A 47 0.73 1.34 2.28
CA LEU A 47 1.74 0.34 2.62
C LEU A 47 3.13 0.96 2.75
N ARG A 48 3.50 1.82 1.78
CA ARG A 48 4.75 2.56 1.81
C ARG A 48 4.88 3.44 3.05
N ALA A 49 3.83 4.19 3.39
CA ALA A 49 3.84 5.04 4.59
C ALA A 49 3.92 4.22 5.89
N ALA A 50 3.39 2.99 5.91
CA ALA A 50 3.56 2.09 7.04
C ALA A 50 4.99 1.58 7.15
N ARG A 51 5.60 1.16 6.04
CA ARG A 51 7.02 0.75 5.98
C ARG A 51 7.95 1.88 6.42
N GLU A 52 7.82 3.05 5.81
CA GLU A 52 8.64 4.23 6.14
C GLU A 52 8.52 4.62 7.62
N ARG A 53 7.30 4.51 8.20
CA ARG A 53 7.11 4.75 9.63
C ARG A 53 7.82 3.71 10.49
N SER A 54 7.74 2.42 10.13
CA SER A 54 8.45 1.37 10.85
C SER A 54 9.96 1.57 10.79
N GLU A 55 10.50 1.92 9.63
CA GLU A 55 11.93 2.25 9.44
C GLU A 55 12.35 3.47 10.27
N LEU A 56 11.53 4.52 10.28
CA LEU A 56 11.80 5.72 11.09
C LEU A 56 11.77 5.47 12.59
N LEU A 57 10.92 4.54 13.05
CA LEU A 57 10.78 4.19 14.46
C LEU A 57 11.73 3.07 14.89
N GLU A 58 12.44 2.46 13.95
CA GLU A 58 13.40 1.40 14.23
C GLU A 58 14.52 1.95 15.13
N GLY A 59 14.76 1.28 16.25
CA GLY A 59 15.76 1.70 17.23
C GLY A 59 15.38 2.91 18.10
N ILE A 60 14.19 3.51 17.90
CA ILE A 60 13.71 4.58 18.78
C ILE A 60 13.14 3.99 20.07
N THR A 61 13.78 4.32 21.20
CA THR A 61 13.22 4.05 22.53
C THR A 61 12.30 5.19 22.93
N PHE A 62 11.00 4.93 22.97
CA PHE A 62 10.04 5.92 23.47
C PHE A 62 10.24 6.12 24.98
N PRO A 63 10.37 7.36 25.47
CA PRO A 63 10.52 7.61 26.90
C PRO A 63 9.25 7.17 27.63
N LYS A 64 9.40 6.52 28.79
CA LYS A 64 8.34 5.91 29.62
C LYS A 64 7.30 6.90 30.20
N VAL A 65 7.22 8.14 29.73
CA VAL A 65 6.40 9.22 30.33
C VAL A 65 4.93 9.20 29.90
N ALA A 66 4.40 8.04 29.49
CA ALA A 66 2.97 7.83 29.25
C ALA A 66 2.32 6.95 30.35
N ALA A 67 2.92 6.93 31.54
CA ALA A 67 2.34 6.30 32.73
C ALA A 67 2.08 7.38 33.80
N LEU A 68 1.29 8.39 33.46
CA LEU A 68 0.60 9.26 34.41
C LEU A 68 -0.57 9.92 33.66
N VAL A 69 -1.77 9.66 34.16
CA VAL A 69 -3.12 10.03 33.70
C VAL A 69 -3.79 9.01 32.78
#